data_AF-A8ITS9-F1
#
_entry.id   AF-A8ITS9-F1
#
_cell.length_a   1.000
_cell.length_b   1.000
_cell.length_c   1.000
_cell.angle_alpha   90.00
_cell.angle_beta   90.00
_cell.angle_gamma   90.00
#
_symmetry.space_group_name_H-M   'P 1'
#
loop_
_entity.id
_entity.type
_entity.pdbx_description
1 polymer ?
#
loop_
_entity_poly.entity_id
_entity_poly.type
_entity_poly.pdbx_seq_one_letter_code
_entity_poly.pdbx_strand_id
1 'polypeptide(L)'
;MGGPIIVHPLFQHTLAWEPEYPVRTLEEIPKDVLHLIAERLPTAQQLCVLACVNRRCKEVAEAEELWRQRCVTRFAITSHCSPPSWRKLYEFNHCFLYKVLLSRSAEQFSSGFSRSGGAYVGMGIAIA
;
A
#
# COMPACT_ATOMS: atom_id res chain seq x y z
N MET A 1 33.42 1.15 17.34
CA MET A 1 34.88 1.34 17.28
C MET A 1 35.32 1.03 15.85
N GLY A 2 35.30 2.02 14.95
CA GLY A 2 35.80 1.87 13.58
C GLY A 2 37.21 2.43 13.50
N GLY A 3 38.20 1.57 13.30
CA GLY A 3 39.59 1.99 13.07
C GLY A 3 39.79 2.53 11.64
N PRO A 4 40.89 3.26 11.39
CA PRO A 4 41.17 3.79 10.06
C PRO A 4 41.45 2.66 9.07
N ILE A 5 40.80 2.72 7.91
CA ILE A 5 41.10 1.86 6.77
C ILE A 5 42.24 2.53 6.00
N ILE A 6 43.40 1.89 5.97
CA ILE A 6 44.54 2.34 5.16
C ILE A 6 44.50 1.57 3.85
N VAL A 7 44.16 2.26 2.77
CA VAL A 7 44.13 1.69 1.41
C VAL A 7 45.47 1.97 0.74
N HIS A 8 46.06 0.97 0.11
CA HIS A 8 47.33 1.10 -0.59
C HIS A 8 47.21 2.03 -1.82
N PRO A 9 48.17 2.93 -2.10
CA PRO A 9 48.07 3.89 -3.22
C PRO A 9 48.03 3.23 -4.60
N LEU A 10 48.46 1.97 -4.72
CA LEU A 10 48.34 1.16 -5.94
C LEU A 10 47.14 0.20 -5.93
N PHE A 11 46.24 0.32 -4.95
CA PHE A 11 45.04 -0.50 -4.89
C PHE A 11 44.09 -0.08 -6.02
N GLN A 12 44.07 -0.88 -7.09
CA GLN A 12 43.03 -0.80 -8.10
C GLN A 12 41.88 -1.72 -7.68
N HIS A 13 40.66 -1.18 -7.63
CA HIS A 13 39.47 -2.00 -7.44
C HIS A 13 39.41 -3.04 -8.56
N THR A 14 39.34 -4.32 -8.19
CA THR A 14 39.21 -5.45 -9.14
C THR A 14 37.84 -5.51 -9.82
N LEU A 15 36.89 -4.69 -9.37
CA LEU A 15 35.58 -4.53 -9.99
C LEU A 15 35.60 -3.25 -10.82
N ALA A 16 35.44 -3.37 -12.14
CA ALA A 16 35.14 -2.23 -12.99
C ALA A 16 33.86 -1.57 -12.47
N TRP A 17 33.97 -0.34 -11.97
CA TRP A 17 32.83 0.44 -11.45
C TRP A 17 32.06 1.13 -12.59
N GLU A 18 32.11 0.58 -13.79
CA GLU A 18 31.14 0.92 -14.82
C GLU A 18 30.15 -0.24 -14.88
N PRO A 19 28.88 -0.02 -14.52
CA PRO A 19 27.89 -1.04 -14.79
C PRO A 19 27.89 -1.27 -16.31
N GLU A 20 28.07 -2.52 -16.75
CA GLU A 20 28.05 -2.93 -18.17
C GLU A 20 26.77 -2.49 -18.90
N TYR A 21 25.77 -2.03 -18.14
CA TYR A 21 24.51 -1.50 -18.63
C TYR A 21 24.23 -0.15 -17.98
N PRO A 22 23.74 0.85 -18.74
CA PRO A 22 23.28 2.10 -18.14
C PRO A 22 22.24 1.78 -17.07
N VAL A 23 22.32 2.47 -15.93
CA VAL A 23 21.38 2.31 -14.82
C VAL A 23 19.98 2.64 -15.34
N ARG A 24 19.21 1.60 -15.65
CA ARG A 24 17.85 1.77 -16.17
C ARG A 24 16.98 2.34 -15.06
N THR A 25 16.41 3.50 -15.32
CA THR A 25 15.59 4.18 -14.34
C THR A 25 14.14 3.70 -14.43
N LEU A 26 13.38 3.90 -13.36
CA LEU A 26 11.92 3.70 -13.33
C LEU A 26 11.18 4.50 -14.43
N GLU A 27 11.82 5.53 -14.97
CA GLU A 27 11.29 6.36 -16.06
C GLU A 27 11.32 5.67 -17.42
N GLU A 28 12.14 4.63 -17.60
CA GLU A 28 12.21 3.87 -18.85
C GLU A 28 11.16 2.75 -18.92
N ILE A 29 10.53 2.43 -17.79
CA ILE A 29 9.54 1.35 -17.73
C ILE A 29 8.24 1.79 -18.44
N PRO A 30 7.67 0.99 -19.35
CA PRO A 30 6.37 1.28 -19.96
C PRO A 30 5.26 1.45 -18.92
N LYS A 31 4.30 2.34 -19.20
CA LYS A 31 3.21 2.66 -18.25
C LYS A 31 2.39 1.40 -17.89
N ASP A 32 2.16 0.52 -18.85
CA ASP A 32 1.37 -0.70 -18.65
C ASP A 32 2.08 -1.66 -17.68
N VAL A 33 3.41 -1.75 -17.76
CA VAL A 33 4.22 -2.55 -16.83
C VAL A 33 4.18 -1.94 -15.43
N LEU A 34 4.24 -0.61 -15.30
CA LEU A 34 4.03 0.06 -14.01
C LEU A 34 2.65 -0.24 -13.43
N HIS A 35 1.62 -0.29 -14.27
CA HIS A 35 0.26 -0.63 -13.85
C HIS A 35 0.16 -2.08 -13.36
N LEU A 36 0.79 -3.03 -14.06
CA LEU A 36 0.89 -4.42 -13.61
C LEU A 36 1.63 -4.55 -12.27
N ILE A 37 2.71 -3.79 -12.08
CA ILE A 37 3.42 -3.74 -10.79
C ILE A 37 2.48 -3.22 -9.70
N ALA A 38 1.78 -2.12 -9.95
CA ALA A 38 0.87 -1.51 -8.98
C ALA A 38 -0.30 -2.43 -8.60
N GLU A 39 -0.85 -3.17 -9.57
CA GLU A 39 -1.90 -4.17 -9.35
C GLU A 39 -1.44 -5.30 -8.41
N ARG A 40 -0.16 -5.68 -8.46
CA ARG A 40 0.41 -6.75 -7.64
C ARG A 40 0.79 -6.33 -6.21
N LEU A 41 0.75 -5.04 -5.88
CA LEU A 41 1.04 -4.58 -4.52
C LEU A 41 -0.03 -5.11 -3.55
N PRO A 42 0.28 -5.78 -2.43
CA PRO A 42 -0.77 -6.37 -1.58
C PRO A 42 -1.57 -5.36 -0.74
N THR A 43 -1.08 -4.14 -0.52
CA THR A 43 -1.73 -3.17 0.39
C THR A 43 -1.93 -1.79 -0.23
N ALA A 44 -2.96 -1.07 0.24
CA ALA A 44 -3.18 0.34 -0.13
C ALA A 44 -2.04 1.25 0.36
N GLN A 45 -1.39 0.91 1.47
CA GLN A 45 -0.22 1.63 1.96
C GLN A 45 0.93 1.60 0.94
N GLN A 46 1.24 0.42 0.37
CA GLN A 46 2.26 0.31 -0.68
C GLN A 46 1.89 1.10 -1.94
N LEU A 47 0.60 1.16 -2.29
CA LEU A 47 0.12 1.99 -3.38
C LEU A 47 0.36 3.49 -3.11
N CYS A 48 0.11 3.94 -1.88
CA CYS A 48 0.42 5.31 -1.46
C CYS A 48 1.93 5.59 -1.48
N VAL A 49 2.76 4.63 -1.05
CA VAL A 49 4.22 4.77 -1.12
C VAL A 49 4.69 4.87 -2.58
N LEU A 50 4.15 4.05 -3.47
CA LEU A 50 4.42 4.13 -4.91
C LEU A 50 4.06 5.51 -5.47
N ALA A 51 2.92 6.08 -5.06
CA ALA A 51 2.50 7.41 -5.49
C ALA A 51 3.48 8.53 -5.09
N CYS A 52 4.30 8.32 -4.06
CA CYS A 52 5.31 9.28 -3.61
C CYS A 52 6.64 9.20 -4.37
N VAL A 53 6.85 8.18 -5.22
CA VAL A 53 8.15 7.95 -5.89
C VAL A 53 8.40 8.98 -6.98
N ASN A 54 7.49 9.11 -7.94
CA ASN A 54 7.54 10.10 -9.01
C ASN A 54 6.15 10.32 -9.60
N ARG A 55 6.02 11.29 -10.52
CA ARG A 55 4.74 11.66 -11.14
C ARG A 55 4.09 10.49 -11.89
N ARG A 56 4.86 9.68 -12.63
CA ARG A 56 4.31 8.54 -13.39
C ARG A 56 3.74 7.48 -12.45
N CYS A 57 4.44 7.21 -11.35
CA CYS A 57 4.00 6.29 -10.30
C CYS A 57 2.75 6.81 -9.60
N LYS A 58 2.65 8.13 -9.37
CA LYS A 58 1.43 8.77 -8.86
C LYS A 58 0.23 8.55 -9.79
N GLU A 59 0.39 8.85 -11.08
CA GLU A 59 -0.69 8.68 -12.06
C GLU A 59 -1.19 7.22 -12.12
N VAL A 60 -0.28 6.24 -12.02
CA VAL A 60 -0.65 4.82 -12.00
C VAL A 60 -1.28 4.41 -10.67
N ALA A 61 -0.71 4.83 -9.54
CA ALA A 61 -1.22 4.51 -8.20
C ALA A 61 -2.59 5.14 -7.92
N GLU A 62 -2.95 6.22 -8.62
CA GLU A 62 -4.25 6.90 -8.51
C GLU A 62 -5.32 6.34 -9.45
N ALA A 63 -5.02 5.30 -10.24
CA ALA A 63 -5.98 4.65 -11.12
C ALA A 63 -7.18 4.08 -10.34
N GLU A 64 -8.40 4.45 -10.75
CA GLU A 64 -9.64 4.11 -10.04
C GLU A 64 -9.89 2.59 -9.99
N GLU A 65 -9.43 1.85 -11.01
CA GLU A 65 -9.54 0.38 -11.08
C GLU A 65 -8.81 -0.30 -9.93
N LEU A 66 -7.63 0.22 -9.56
CA LEU A 66 -6.83 -0.32 -8.46
C LEU A 66 -7.54 -0.12 -7.12
N TRP A 67 -8.07 1.09 -6.89
CA TRP A 67 -8.82 1.41 -5.67
C TRP A 67 -10.14 0.65 -5.58
N ARG A 68 -10.84 0.45 -6.72
CA ARG A 68 -12.03 -0.40 -6.80
C ARG A 68 -11.72 -1.83 -6.39
N GLN A 69 -10.69 -2.45 -6.99
CA GLN A 69 -10.27 -3.81 -6.61
C GLN A 69 -9.99 -3.91 -5.11
N ARG A 70 -9.34 -2.90 -4.50
CA ARG A 70 -9.09 -2.91 -3.04
C ARG A 70 -10.33 -2.76 -2.21
N CYS A 71 -11.24 -1.91 -2.62
CA CYS A 71 -12.52 -1.76 -1.95
C CYS A 71 -13.31 -3.07 -1.96
N VAL A 72 -13.38 -3.75 -3.11
CA VAL A 72 -14.04 -5.05 -3.26
C VAL A 72 -13.35 -6.11 -2.39
N THR A 73 -12.04 -6.25 -2.49
CA THR A 73 -11.28 -7.29 -1.77
C THR A 73 -11.25 -7.06 -0.26
N ARG A 74 -11.11 -5.82 0.21
CA ARG A 74 -10.94 -5.52 1.64
C ARG A 74 -12.25 -5.34 2.39
N PHE A 75 -13.26 -4.75 1.75
CA PHE A 75 -14.52 -4.38 2.42
C PHE A 75 -15.73 -5.13 1.86
N ALA A 76 -15.53 -6.11 0.97
CA ALA A 76 -16.60 -6.90 0.34
C ALA A 76 -17.68 -6.05 -0.35
N ILE A 77 -17.29 -4.90 -0.93
CA ILE A 77 -18.21 -4.01 -1.64
C ILE A 77 -18.66 -4.67 -2.94
N THR A 78 -19.94 -4.56 -3.27
CA THR A 78 -20.47 -5.09 -4.53
C THR A 78 -19.88 -4.37 -5.73
N SER A 79 -19.54 -5.13 -6.76
CA SER A 79 -18.94 -4.63 -8.01
C SER A 79 -19.84 -3.66 -8.79
N HIS A 80 -21.14 -3.61 -8.48
CA HIS A 80 -22.13 -2.74 -9.13
C HIS A 80 -22.23 -1.34 -8.52
N CYS A 81 -21.55 -1.08 -7.40
CA CYS A 81 -21.48 0.27 -6.84
C CYS A 81 -20.68 1.19 -7.79
N SER A 82 -21.13 2.43 -7.95
CA SER A 82 -20.45 3.45 -8.75
C SER A 82 -20.21 4.70 -7.91
N PRO A 83 -19.30 4.64 -6.92
CA PRO A 83 -18.98 5.80 -6.10
C PRO A 83 -18.32 6.90 -6.95
N PRO A 84 -18.42 8.17 -6.54
CA PRO A 84 -17.77 9.28 -7.24
C PRO A 84 -16.23 9.22 -7.18
N SER A 85 -15.67 8.50 -6.19
CA SER A 85 -14.24 8.13 -6.16
C SER A 85 -14.04 6.90 -5.27
N TRP A 86 -13.44 5.85 -5.84
CA TRP A 86 -13.12 4.62 -5.12
C TRP A 86 -12.05 4.85 -4.05
N ARG A 87 -11.11 5.77 -4.31
CA ARG A 87 -10.08 6.14 -3.32
C ARG A 87 -10.69 6.77 -2.08
N LYS A 88 -11.56 7.77 -2.24
CA LYS A 88 -12.25 8.41 -1.10
C LYS A 88 -13.11 7.41 -0.34
N LEU A 89 -13.78 6.50 -1.04
CA LEU A 89 -14.54 5.42 -0.41
C LEU A 89 -13.63 4.50 0.42
N TYR A 90 -12.46 4.14 -0.11
CA TYR A 90 -11.48 3.33 0.61
C TYR A 90 -11.02 4.06 1.89
N GLU A 91 -10.66 5.34 1.79
CA GLU A 91 -10.23 6.17 2.93
C GLU A 91 -11.31 6.26 3.99
N PHE A 92 -12.56 6.48 3.59
CA PHE A 92 -13.71 6.52 4.49
C PHE A 92 -13.90 5.17 5.20
N ASN A 93 -13.98 4.07 4.46
CA ASN A 93 -14.18 2.74 5.04
C ASN A 93 -13.03 2.35 5.96
N HIS A 94 -11.80 2.67 5.59
CA HIS A 94 -10.63 2.44 6.42
C HIS A 94 -10.72 3.25 7.72
N CYS A 95 -10.97 4.57 7.63
CA CYS A 95 -11.12 5.41 8.81
C CYS A 95 -12.28 4.98 9.70
N PHE A 96 -13.41 4.60 9.11
CA PHE A 96 -14.58 4.13 9.82
C PHE A 96 -14.30 2.83 10.57
N LEU A 97 -13.70 1.82 9.92
CA LEU A 97 -13.31 0.58 10.61
C LEU A 97 -12.38 0.87 11.78
N TYR A 98 -11.32 1.65 11.56
CA TYR A 98 -10.37 1.96 12.62
C TYR A 98 -11.01 2.75 13.75
N LYS A 99 -11.84 3.75 13.45
CA LYS A 99 -12.45 4.57 14.51
C LYS A 99 -13.55 3.84 15.26
N VAL A 100 -14.48 3.21 14.55
CA VAL A 100 -15.72 2.68 15.14
C VAL A 100 -15.54 1.26 15.67
N LEU A 101 -14.82 0.38 14.96
CA LEU A 101 -14.62 -0.98 15.47
C LEU A 101 -13.62 -0.99 16.61
N LEU A 102 -12.51 -0.25 16.52
CA LEU A 102 -11.53 -0.22 17.62
C LEU A 102 -12.05 0.52 18.84
N SER A 103 -12.83 1.61 18.68
CA SER A 103 -13.44 2.26 19.84
C SER A 103 -14.48 1.37 20.52
N ARG A 104 -15.37 0.72 19.76
CA ARG A 104 -16.36 -0.20 20.34
C ARG A 104 -15.74 -1.43 20.97
N SER A 105 -14.68 -1.99 20.37
CA SER A 105 -13.97 -3.10 20.98
C SER A 105 -13.18 -2.65 22.21
N ALA A 106 -12.55 -1.47 22.20
CA ALA A 106 -11.92 -0.91 23.42
C ALA A 106 -12.93 -0.63 24.54
N GLU A 107 -14.12 -0.12 24.22
CA GLU A 107 -15.23 0.06 25.16
C GLU A 107 -15.77 -1.29 25.67
N GLN A 108 -15.86 -2.31 24.81
CA GLN A 108 -16.24 -3.68 25.20
C GLN A 108 -15.16 -4.38 26.04
N PHE A 109 -13.88 -4.17 25.77
CA PHE A 109 -12.77 -4.70 26.59
C PHE A 109 -12.66 -3.99 27.95
N SER A 110 -12.97 -2.70 28.03
CA SER A 110 -13.00 -1.94 29.29
C SER A 110 -14.27 -2.18 30.12
N SER A 111 -15.39 -2.51 29.47
CA SER A 111 -16.65 -2.89 30.15
C SER A 111 -16.82 -4.40 30.39
N GLY A 112 -15.95 -5.23 29.81
CA GLY A 112 -16.11 -6.69 29.70
C GLY A 112 -15.04 -7.52 30.42
N PHE A 113 -14.86 -7.31 31.73
CA PHE A 113 -14.43 -8.40 32.62
C PHE A 113 -15.64 -9.31 32.88
N SER A 114 -16.18 -9.95 31.84
CA SER A 114 -17.16 -11.05 31.95
C SER A 114 -17.25 -11.85 30.64
N ARG A 115 -16.62 -13.02 30.71
CA ARG A 115 -16.78 -14.28 29.96
C ARG A 115 -17.66 -14.33 28.68
N SER A 116 -17.03 -14.99 27.70
CA SER A 116 -17.56 -15.92 26.68
C SER A 116 -17.56 -15.40 25.25
N GLY A 117 -16.93 -16.23 24.40
CA GLY A 117 -16.54 -15.92 23.04
C GLY A 117 -17.69 -15.89 22.05
N GLY A 118 -17.47 -15.11 20.99
CA GLY A 118 -18.32 -15.06 19.81
C GLY A 118 -17.51 -14.53 18.64
N ALA A 119 -17.45 -15.32 17.56
CA ALA A 119 -16.74 -14.98 16.34
C ALA A 119 -17.38 -13.78 15.64
N TYR A 120 -16.58 -12.78 15.27
CA TYR A 120 -17.04 -11.58 14.58
C TYR A 120 -17.07 -11.82 13.06
N VAL A 121 -18.26 -11.80 12.46
CA VAL A 121 -18.48 -11.75 11.01
C VAL A 121 -18.58 -10.27 10.60
N GLY A 122 -17.67 -9.82 9.72
CA GLY A 122 -17.58 -8.43 9.27
C GLY A 122 -18.76 -8.04 8.36
N MET A 123 -19.56 -7.07 8.81
CA MET A 123 -20.51 -6.35 7.96
C MET A 123 -19.85 -5.08 7.42
N GLY A 124 -19.59 -5.04 6.13
CA GLY A 124 -19.32 -3.78 5.41
C GLY A 124 -20.64 -3.00 5.26
N ILE A 125 -20.64 -1.72 5.62
CA ILE A 125 -21.79 -0.83 5.44
C ILE A 125 -21.68 -0.23 4.04
N ALA A 126 -22.60 -0.59 3.14
CA ALA A 126 -22.85 0.15 1.91
C ALA A 126 -23.89 1.24 2.22
N ILE A 127 -23.52 2.51 2.05
CA ILE A 127 -24.49 3.62 2.07
C ILE A 127 -24.88 3.87 0.62
N ALA A 128 -26.18 3.67 0.33
CA ALA A 128 -26.83 3.93 -0.95
C ALA A 128 -27.20 5.42 -1.09
#